data_AF-A0A0L0BSZ2-F1
#
_entry.id   AF-A0A0L0BSZ2-F1
#
_cell.length_a   1.000
_cell.length_b   1.000
_cell.length_c   1.000
_cell.angle_alpha   90.00
_cell.angle_beta   90.00
_cell.angle_gamma   90.00
#
_symmetry.space_group_name_H-M   'P 1'
#
loop_
_entity.id
_entity.type
_entity.pdbx_description
1 polymer ?
#
loop_
_entity_poly.entity_id
_entity_poly.type
_entity_poly.pdbx_seq_one_letter_code
_entity_poly.pdbx_strand_id
1 'polypeptide(L)'
;MKELKFLLIGDTSLNTSNLLDTYLWQLHFGYAYHDHIVQHRRYRITLYEISSIEEFQQILPVDNSEVICICLLCFNIMQRRTFESIKYKWLRPVLDSSAKVFLVALQNNLKARLLTKLTPNNGNIKSIEILNLCRNYDGRVGYLKCLNFDKKNVGKLFDKAIKKVLYSN
;
A
#
# COMPACT_ATOMS: atom_id res chain seq x y z
N MET A 1 -12.60 19.37 -6.84
CA MET A 1 -11.95 18.26 -7.59
C MET A 1 -11.59 17.20 -6.55
N LYS A 2 -11.98 15.93 -6.74
CA LYS A 2 -11.72 14.90 -5.72
C LYS A 2 -10.24 14.52 -5.70
N GLU A 3 -9.75 14.12 -4.53
CA GLU A 3 -8.37 13.72 -4.31
C GLU A 3 -8.27 12.29 -3.78
N LEU A 4 -7.31 11.53 -4.31
CA LEU A 4 -6.86 10.25 -3.75
C LEU A 4 -5.50 10.49 -3.09
N LYS A 5 -5.49 10.48 -1.76
CA LYS A 5 -4.27 10.63 -0.97
C LYS A 5 -3.74 9.25 -0.59
N PHE A 6 -2.63 8.84 -1.17
CA PHE A 6 -1.96 7.59 -0.83
C PHE A 6 -0.92 7.81 0.26
N LEU A 7 -1.01 7.02 1.32
CA LEU A 7 -0.06 6.99 2.43
C LEU A 7 0.68 5.65 2.38
N LEU A 8 1.94 5.68 1.95
CA LEU A 8 2.79 4.51 1.92
C LEU A 8 3.49 4.39 3.26
N ILE A 9 3.17 3.33 3.99
CA ILE A 9 3.71 3.04 5.31
C ILE A 9 4.49 1.74 5.22
N GLY A 10 5.73 1.74 5.68
CA GLY A 10 6.57 0.56 5.68
C GLY A 10 7.62 0.62 6.77
N ASP A 11 8.21 -0.53 7.07
CA ASP A 11 9.47 -0.56 7.79
C ASP A 11 10.57 0.11 6.94
N THR A 12 11.47 0.86 7.56
CA THR A 12 12.54 1.60 6.89
C THR A 12 13.43 0.71 6.02
N SER A 13 13.51 -0.58 6.30
CA SER A 13 14.28 -1.55 5.51
C SER A 13 13.63 -2.01 4.19
N LEU A 14 12.41 -1.56 3.86
CA LEU A 14 11.66 -2.00 2.67
C LEU A 14 11.99 -1.22 1.39
N ASN A 15 12.70 -0.09 1.51
CA ASN A 15 12.95 0.85 0.42
C ASN A 15 11.65 1.22 -0.33
N THR A 16 10.63 1.63 0.44
CA THR A 16 9.31 2.07 -0.07
C THR A 16 9.42 3.31 -0.96
N SER A 17 10.47 4.12 -0.80
CA SER A 17 10.79 5.24 -1.68
C SER A 17 10.92 4.80 -3.14
N ASN A 18 11.57 3.67 -3.44
CA ASN A 18 11.64 3.17 -4.82
C ASN A 18 10.26 2.84 -5.43
N LEU A 19 9.32 2.34 -4.62
CA LEU A 19 7.94 2.07 -5.05
C LEU A 19 7.23 3.39 -5.40
N LEU A 20 7.40 4.40 -4.55
CA LEU A 20 6.83 5.73 -4.72
C LEU A 20 7.43 6.43 -5.94
N ASP A 21 8.75 6.46 -6.08
CA ASP A 21 9.47 7.03 -7.22
C ASP A 21 9.03 6.38 -8.53
N THR A 22 8.96 5.04 -8.57
CA THR A 22 8.52 4.32 -9.77
C THR A 22 7.11 4.76 -10.20
N TYR A 23 6.23 5.01 -9.23
CA TYR A 23 4.88 5.48 -9.52
C TYR A 23 4.84 6.96 -9.92
N LEU A 24 5.58 7.84 -9.23
CA LEU A 24 5.73 9.25 -9.60
C LEU A 24 6.28 9.40 -11.02
N TRP A 25 7.32 8.65 -11.37
CA TRP A 25 7.87 8.62 -12.72
C TRP A 25 6.84 8.18 -13.75
N GLN A 26 5.93 7.26 -13.40
CA GLN A 26 4.84 6.86 -14.30
C GLN A 26 3.81 7.98 -14.47
N LEU A 27 3.56 8.78 -13.44
CA LEU A 27 2.59 9.87 -13.46
C LEU A 27 3.14 11.14 -14.16
N HIS A 28 4.43 11.47 -13.98
CA HIS A 28 5.07 12.65 -14.59
C HIS A 28 5.14 12.60 -16.12
N PHE A 29 5.29 11.41 -16.72
CA PHE A 29 5.18 11.27 -18.17
C PHE A 29 3.72 11.26 -18.67
N GLY A 30 2.75 11.38 -17.75
CA GLY A 30 1.32 11.45 -18.01
C GLY A 30 0.83 12.88 -18.25
N TYR A 31 0.95 13.78 -17.27
CA TYR A 31 0.61 15.22 -17.34
C TYR A 31 1.26 15.96 -16.14
N ALA A 32 1.32 17.30 -16.18
CA ALA A 32 1.79 18.17 -15.07
C ALA A 32 0.95 18.07 -13.76
N TYR A 33 -0.08 17.21 -13.77
CA TYR A 33 -0.94 16.89 -12.64
C TYR A 33 -1.14 15.36 -12.63
N HIS A 34 -1.04 14.76 -11.44
CA HIS A 34 -1.14 13.33 -11.19
C HIS A 34 -2.60 12.85 -11.27
N ASP A 35 -3.26 13.04 -12.40
CA ASP A 35 -4.71 12.83 -12.50
C ASP A 35 -5.06 11.42 -13.00
N HIS A 36 -6.03 10.78 -12.34
CA HIS A 36 -6.60 9.50 -12.76
C HIS A 36 -8.07 9.68 -13.14
N ILE A 37 -8.49 9.06 -14.24
CA ILE A 37 -9.88 9.10 -14.72
C ILE A 37 -10.57 7.79 -14.36
N VAL A 38 -11.50 7.85 -13.42
CA VAL A 38 -12.32 6.72 -12.97
C VAL A 38 -13.79 7.09 -13.13
N GLN A 39 -14.55 6.29 -13.90
CA GLN A 39 -15.98 6.53 -14.15
C GLN A 39 -16.27 7.97 -14.64
N HIS A 40 -15.46 8.47 -15.56
CA HIS A 40 -15.52 9.85 -16.07
C HIS A 40 -15.31 10.95 -15.01
N ARG A 41 -14.87 10.59 -13.79
CA ARG A 41 -14.44 11.54 -12.76
C ARG A 41 -12.93 11.62 -12.73
N ARG A 42 -12.41 12.85 -12.69
CA ARG A 42 -10.99 13.14 -12.56
C ARG A 42 -10.62 13.24 -11.08
N TYR A 43 -9.62 12.48 -10.68
CA TYR A 43 -9.06 12.50 -9.33
C TYR A 43 -7.63 12.98 -9.35
N ARG A 44 -7.29 13.93 -8.48
CA ARG A 44 -5.90 14.29 -8.21
C ARG A 44 -5.29 13.22 -7.31
N ILE A 45 -4.11 12.71 -7.63
CA ILE A 45 -3.34 11.80 -6.78
C ILE A 45 -2.29 12.60 -6.02
N THR A 46 -2.20 12.35 -4.72
CA THR A 46 -1.11 12.82 -3.86
C THR A 46 -0.49 11.62 -3.17
N LEU A 47 0.85 11.54 -3.13
CA LEU A 47 1.59 10.44 -2.53
C LEU A 47 2.38 10.95 -1.33
N TYR A 48 2.35 10.21 -0.24
CA TYR A 48 3.17 10.43 0.95
C TYR A 48 3.88 9.13 1.31
N GLU A 49 5.16 9.23 1.63
CA GLU A 49 5.87 8.19 2.37
C GLU A 49 5.79 8.56 3.86
N ILE A 50 5.46 7.58 4.70
CA ILE A 50 5.21 7.78 6.12
C ILE A 50 6.17 6.89 6.91
N SER A 51 6.96 7.52 7.76
CA SER A 51 8.02 6.90 8.55
C SER A 51 7.66 6.74 10.02
N SER A 52 6.75 7.58 10.54
CA SER A 52 6.34 7.58 11.95
C SER A 52 4.83 7.77 12.17
N ILE A 53 4.37 7.45 13.39
CA ILE A 53 2.95 7.61 13.75
C ILE A 53 2.60 9.10 13.85
N GLU A 54 3.53 9.92 14.29
CA GLU A 54 3.38 11.37 14.39
C GLU A 54 3.20 11.99 13.00
N GLU A 55 4.03 11.59 12.03
CA GLU A 55 3.89 11.99 10.63
C GLU A 55 2.56 11.53 10.04
N PHE A 56 2.14 10.28 10.32
CA PHE A 56 0.82 9.78 9.93
C PHE A 56 -0.30 10.67 10.47
N GLN A 57 -0.28 10.99 11.76
CA GLN A 57 -1.29 11.81 12.42
C GLN A 57 -1.35 13.25 11.87
N GLN A 58 -0.22 13.83 11.49
CA GLN A 58 -0.17 15.16 10.87
C GLN A 58 -0.76 15.19 9.46
N ILE A 59 -0.69 14.07 8.73
CA ILE A 59 -1.13 13.97 7.33
C ILE A 59 -2.59 13.51 7.21
N LEU A 60 -3.15 12.92 8.28
CA LEU A 60 -4.55 12.53 8.35
C LEU A 60 -5.44 13.69 7.88
N PRO A 61 -6.33 13.46 6.90
CA PRO A 61 -7.20 14.50 6.43
C PRO A 61 -8.17 14.90 7.54
N VAL A 62 -8.53 16.18 7.58
CA VAL A 62 -9.79 16.58 8.20
C VAL A 62 -10.91 15.87 7.43
N ASP A 63 -11.84 15.21 8.12
CA ASP A 63 -12.94 14.47 7.47
C ASP A 63 -13.67 15.39 6.48
N ASN A 64 -13.38 15.21 5.20
CA ASN A 64 -13.97 15.94 4.09
C ASN A 64 -14.26 14.95 2.95
N SER A 65 -15.50 15.01 2.44
CA SER A 65 -15.99 14.19 1.33
C SER A 65 -15.19 14.30 0.02
N GLU A 66 -14.32 15.30 -0.10
CA GLU A 66 -13.48 15.53 -1.27
C GLU A 66 -12.17 14.72 -1.29
N VAL A 67 -11.68 14.28 -0.12
CA VAL A 67 -10.38 13.59 0.01
C VAL A 67 -10.61 12.15 0.46
N ILE A 68 -10.09 11.19 -0.32
CA ILE A 68 -10.11 9.78 0.04
C ILE A 68 -8.69 9.34 0.38
N CYS A 69 -8.47 8.95 1.63
CA CYS A 69 -7.19 8.42 2.07
C CYS A 69 -7.08 6.92 1.87
N ILE A 70 -5.96 6.49 1.30
CA ILE A 70 -5.63 5.10 1.02
C ILE A 70 -4.28 4.78 1.65
N CYS A 71 -4.27 3.94 2.68
CA CYS A 71 -3.06 3.48 3.36
C CYS A 71 -2.56 2.18 2.75
N LEU A 72 -1.34 2.19 2.23
CA LEU A 72 -0.62 1.01 1.74
C LEU A 72 0.40 0.58 2.79
N LEU A 73 0.01 -0.39 3.63
CA LEU A 73 0.84 -0.96 4.68
C LEU A 73 1.75 -2.04 4.09
N CYS A 74 2.95 -1.62 3.69
CA CYS A 74 3.91 -2.42 2.97
C CYS A 74 4.76 -3.28 3.91
N PHE A 75 5.00 -4.54 3.52
CA PHE A 75 5.94 -5.45 4.20
C PHE A 75 6.61 -6.37 3.18
N ASN A 76 7.81 -6.85 3.50
CA ASN A 76 8.52 -7.83 2.68
C ASN A 76 8.13 -9.22 3.14
N ILE A 77 7.61 -10.04 2.22
CA ILE A 77 7.12 -11.38 2.54
C ILE A 77 8.21 -12.31 3.13
N MET A 78 9.47 -11.97 2.90
CA MET A 78 10.65 -12.69 3.38
C MET A 78 11.16 -12.23 4.73
N GLN A 79 10.69 -11.07 5.22
CA GLN A 79 11.19 -10.46 6.45
C GLN A 79 10.04 -10.32 7.44
N ARG A 80 9.81 -11.35 8.26
CA ARG A 80 8.74 -11.41 9.28
C ARG A 80 8.66 -10.15 10.15
N ARG A 81 9.81 -9.60 10.57
CA ARG A 81 9.87 -8.35 11.35
C ARG A 81 9.09 -7.20 10.72
N THR A 82 9.11 -7.09 9.39
CA THR A 82 8.44 -6.00 8.67
C THR A 82 6.93 -6.16 8.71
N PHE A 83 6.44 -7.41 8.69
CA PHE A 83 5.02 -7.71 8.86
C PHE A 83 4.56 -7.55 10.31
N GLU A 84 5.40 -7.91 11.29
CA GLU A 84 5.12 -7.68 12.71
C GLU A 84 5.07 -6.18 13.03
N SER A 85 5.96 -5.37 12.45
CA SER A 85 5.90 -3.91 12.52
C SER A 85 4.54 -3.39 12.02
N ILE A 86 4.07 -3.86 10.85
CA ILE A 86 2.73 -3.50 10.37
C ILE A 86 1.64 -3.92 11.35
N LYS A 87 1.65 -5.18 11.81
CA LYS A 87 0.61 -5.75 12.68
C LYS A 87 0.50 -5.02 14.02
N TYR A 88 1.63 -4.77 14.67
CA TYR A 88 1.65 -4.30 16.06
C TYR A 88 1.82 -2.77 16.19
N LYS A 89 2.49 -2.11 15.25
CA LYS A 89 2.70 -0.65 15.28
C LYS A 89 1.64 0.10 14.47
N TRP A 90 1.40 -0.31 13.23
CA TRP A 90 0.67 0.53 12.26
C TRP A 90 -0.80 0.21 12.13
N LEU A 91 -1.19 -1.05 12.29
CA LEU A 91 -2.53 -1.48 11.92
C LEU A 91 -3.60 -0.78 12.76
N ARG A 92 -3.40 -0.68 14.08
CA ARG A 92 -4.39 -0.09 14.98
C ARG A 92 -4.56 1.43 14.74
N PRO A 93 -3.49 2.26 14.76
CA PRO A 93 -3.63 3.70 14.48
C PRO A 93 -4.26 4.01 13.11
N VAL A 94 -3.92 3.22 12.09
CA VAL A 94 -4.46 3.41 10.74
C VAL A 94 -5.93 3.02 10.67
N LEU A 95 -6.35 1.96 11.36
CA LEU A 95 -7.75 1.53 11.41
C LEU A 95 -8.64 2.41 12.28
N ASP A 96 -8.07 3.11 13.26
CA ASP A 96 -8.78 4.12 14.04
C ASP A 96 -9.04 5.41 13.22
N SER A 97 -8.47 5.52 12.00
CA SER A 97 -8.74 6.59 11.04
C SER A 97 -9.83 6.21 10.01
N SER A 98 -10.30 7.19 9.22
CA SER A 98 -11.24 6.96 8.11
C SER A 98 -10.59 6.42 6.83
N ALA A 99 -9.28 6.14 6.84
CA ALA A 99 -8.54 5.69 5.67
C ALA A 99 -8.91 4.26 5.22
N LYS A 100 -8.85 4.03 3.91
CA LYS A 100 -8.96 2.68 3.32
C LYS A 100 -7.63 1.96 3.45
N VAL A 101 -7.63 0.78 4.05
CA VAL A 101 -6.39 0.09 4.46
C VAL A 101 -6.11 -1.13 3.57
N PHE A 102 -4.88 -1.20 3.05
CA PHE A 102 -4.39 -2.36 2.32
C PHE A 102 -3.06 -2.85 2.90
N LEU A 103 -3.01 -4.13 3.25
CA LEU A 103 -1.76 -4.85 3.45
C LEU A 103 -1.12 -5.11 2.08
N VAL A 104 0.13 -4.69 1.88
CA VAL A 104 0.86 -4.85 0.62
C VAL A 104 2.07 -5.74 0.83
N ALA A 105 2.01 -6.97 0.31
CA ALA A 105 3.17 -7.86 0.29
C ALA A 105 4.09 -7.49 -0.88
N LEU A 106 5.30 -7.05 -0.55
CA LEU A 106 6.38 -6.75 -1.47
C LEU A 106 7.25 -7.99 -1.68
N GLN A 107 7.55 -8.32 -2.95
CA GLN A 107 8.43 -9.43 -3.34
C GLN A 107 9.57 -8.96 -4.25
N ASN A 108 10.16 -7.81 -3.94
CA ASN A 108 11.09 -7.07 -4.80
C ASN A 108 12.40 -7.78 -5.19
N ASN A 109 12.67 -9.01 -4.71
CA ASN A 109 13.91 -9.72 -5.00
C ASN A 109 13.66 -11.03 -5.77
N LEU A 110 14.11 -11.09 -7.02
CA LEU A 110 14.07 -12.28 -7.87
C LEU A 110 14.79 -13.48 -7.24
N LYS A 111 15.91 -13.26 -6.54
CA LYS A 111 16.60 -14.33 -5.79
C LYS A 111 15.71 -14.86 -4.67
N ALA A 112 15.00 -13.99 -3.96
CA ALA A 112 14.07 -14.42 -2.92
C ALA A 112 12.86 -15.19 -3.47
N ARG A 113 12.36 -14.83 -4.65
CA ARG A 113 11.31 -15.59 -5.36
C ARG A 113 11.75 -16.98 -5.80
N LEU A 114 13.03 -17.15 -6.12
CA LEU A 114 13.59 -18.47 -6.44
C LEU A 114 13.86 -19.27 -5.15
N LEU A 115 14.42 -18.63 -4.12
CA LEU A 115 14.70 -19.26 -2.83
C LEU A 115 13.43 -19.73 -2.11
N THR A 116 12.34 -18.96 -2.14
CA THR A 116 11.03 -19.38 -1.60
C THR A 116 10.45 -20.64 -2.26
N LYS A 117 10.80 -20.90 -3.52
CA LYS A 117 10.39 -22.12 -4.23
C LYS A 117 11.30 -23.31 -3.93
N LEU A 118 12.57 -23.04 -3.58
CA LEU A 118 13.61 -24.06 -3.41
C LEU A 118 13.76 -24.49 -1.94
N THR A 119 13.52 -23.60 -0.98
CA THR A 119 13.56 -23.91 0.45
C THR A 119 12.30 -23.36 1.12
N PRO A 120 11.38 -24.23 1.60
CA PRO A 120 10.28 -23.80 2.45
C PRO A 120 10.84 -23.37 3.81
N ASN A 121 11.33 -22.14 3.87
CA ASN A 121 11.90 -21.59 5.09
C ASN A 121 10.77 -21.25 6.08
N ASN A 122 10.85 -21.75 7.32
CA ASN A 122 9.82 -21.59 8.36
C ASN A 122 9.60 -20.12 8.81
N GLY A 123 10.49 -19.19 8.43
CA GLY A 123 10.39 -17.78 8.76
C GLY A 123 9.57 -16.91 7.79
N ASN A 124 9.22 -17.42 6.60
CA ASN A 124 8.47 -16.65 5.61
C ASN A 124 7.01 -16.45 6.04
N ILE A 125 6.43 -15.31 5.68
CA ILE A 125 5.03 -15.01 5.99
C ILE A 125 4.15 -15.79 5.01
N LYS A 126 3.32 -16.69 5.54
CA LYS A 126 2.42 -17.50 4.71
C LYS A 126 1.24 -16.65 4.27
N SER A 127 0.75 -16.87 3.04
CA SER A 127 -0.43 -16.15 2.53
C SER A 127 -1.65 -16.31 3.45
N ILE A 128 -1.81 -17.47 4.09
CA ILE A 128 -2.91 -17.72 5.04
C ILE A 128 -2.85 -16.82 6.28
N GLU A 129 -1.65 -16.50 6.77
CA GLU A 129 -1.47 -15.64 7.96
C GLU A 129 -1.93 -14.20 7.65
N ILE A 130 -1.59 -13.71 6.46
CA ILE A 130 -2.00 -12.37 5.99
C ILE A 130 -3.52 -12.31 5.80
N LEU A 131 -4.10 -13.34 5.17
CA LEU A 131 -5.55 -13.42 4.96
C LEU A 131 -6.32 -13.54 6.28
N ASN A 132 -5.80 -14.29 7.25
CA ASN A 132 -6.37 -14.35 8.58
C ASN A 132 -6.30 -13.00 9.28
N LEU A 133 -5.19 -12.27 9.16
CA LEU A 133 -5.09 -10.91 9.67
C LEU A 133 -6.15 -10.01 9.03
N CYS A 134 -6.35 -10.04 7.70
CA CYS A 134 -7.41 -9.26 7.05
C CYS A 134 -8.81 -9.63 7.56
N ARG A 135 -9.09 -10.93 7.77
CA ARG A 135 -10.39 -11.42 8.26
C ARG A 135 -10.70 -10.95 9.68
N ASN A 136 -9.68 -10.83 10.54
CA ASN A 136 -9.84 -10.34 11.91
C ASN A 136 -10.35 -8.90 12.00
N TYR A 137 -10.39 -8.16 10.88
CA TYR A 137 -10.90 -6.79 10.81
C TYR A 137 -12.14 -6.66 9.92
N ASP A 138 -12.93 -7.74 9.77
CA ASP A 138 -14.24 -7.74 9.12
C ASP A 138 -14.24 -7.13 7.70
N GLY A 139 -13.16 -7.36 6.95
CA GLY A 139 -13.02 -6.85 5.58
C GLY A 139 -12.60 -5.37 5.48
N ARG A 140 -12.38 -4.67 6.60
CA ARG A 140 -11.83 -3.30 6.61
C ARG A 140 -10.39 -3.21 6.13
N VAL A 141 -9.68 -4.35 6.10
CA VAL A 141 -8.30 -4.46 5.63
C VAL A 141 -8.25 -5.33 4.37
N GLY A 142 -7.89 -4.71 3.24
CA GLY A 142 -7.65 -5.42 1.99
C GLY A 142 -6.23 -6.01 1.91
N TYR A 143 -6.03 -6.95 0.99
CA TYR A 143 -4.72 -7.52 0.70
C TYR A 143 -4.33 -7.34 -0.77
N LEU A 144 -3.12 -6.82 -1.00
CA LEU A 144 -2.51 -6.61 -2.31
C LEU A 144 -1.08 -7.18 -2.35
N LYS A 145 -0.59 -7.44 -3.56
CA LYS A 145 0.77 -7.94 -3.81
C LYS A 145 1.45 -7.07 -4.86
N CYS A 146 2.73 -6.76 -4.64
CA CYS A 146 3.60 -6.14 -5.64
C CYS A 146 4.85 -7.01 -5.82
N LEU A 147 4.99 -7.61 -7.00
CA LEU A 147 6.01 -8.62 -7.26
C LEU A 147 7.41 -8.04 -7.51
N ASN A 148 7.48 -6.78 -7.92
CA ASN A 148 8.71 -6.10 -8.33
C ASN A 148 8.38 -4.61 -8.58
N PHE A 149 9.38 -3.74 -8.39
CA PHE A 149 9.22 -2.29 -8.52
C PHE A 149 9.47 -1.84 -9.97
N ASP A 150 8.79 -2.48 -10.92
CA ASP A 150 8.75 -2.01 -12.30
C ASP A 150 7.46 -1.24 -12.57
N LYS A 151 7.47 -0.35 -13.57
CA LYS A 151 6.32 0.50 -13.91
C LYS A 151 5.01 -0.29 -14.05
N LYS A 152 5.07 -1.49 -14.62
CA LYS A 152 3.88 -2.33 -14.85
C LYS A 152 3.29 -2.86 -13.55
N ASN A 153 4.11 -3.36 -12.63
CA ASN A 153 3.65 -3.95 -11.38
C ASN A 153 3.27 -2.89 -10.35
N VAL A 154 4.00 -1.78 -10.32
CA VAL A 154 3.68 -0.62 -9.48
C VAL A 154 2.37 0.00 -9.94
N GLY A 155 2.22 0.33 -11.23
CA GLY A 155 0.96 0.85 -11.77
C GLY A 155 -0.24 -0.06 -11.46
N LYS A 156 -0.09 -1.39 -11.64
CA LYS A 156 -1.12 -2.37 -11.28
C LYS A 156 -1.47 -2.39 -9.79
N LEU A 157 -0.52 -2.13 -8.90
CA LEU A 157 -0.77 -2.06 -7.46
C LEU A 157 -1.71 -0.90 -7.14
N PHE A 158 -1.36 0.30 -7.62
CA PHE A 158 -2.16 1.51 -7.41
C PHE A 158 -3.54 1.39 -8.09
N ASP A 159 -3.61 0.95 -9.35
CA ASP A 159 -4.89 0.75 -10.05
C ASP A 159 -5.82 -0.23 -9.30
N LYS A 160 -5.26 -1.28 -8.70
CA LYS A 160 -6.06 -2.23 -7.89
C LYS A 160 -6.57 -1.60 -6.60
N ALA A 161 -5.76 -0.78 -5.93
CA ALA A 161 -6.17 -0.06 -4.73
C ALA A 161 -7.29 0.93 -5.08
N ILE A 162 -7.10 1.75 -6.13
CA ILE A 162 -8.12 2.69 -6.64
C ILE A 162 -9.42 1.94 -6.97
N LYS A 163 -9.31 0.82 -7.69
CA LYS A 163 -10.48 0.00 -8.05
C LYS A 163 -11.25 -0.51 -6.83
N LYS A 164 -10.54 -1.03 -5.83
CA LYS A 164 -11.17 -1.51 -4.59
C LYS A 164 -11.79 -0.40 -3.74
N VAL A 165 -11.32 0.83 -3.87
CA VAL A 165 -11.84 1.96 -3.09
C VAL A 165 -13.02 2.63 -3.77
N LEU A 166 -12.99 2.76 -5.10
CA LEU A 166 -13.99 3.50 -5.87
C LEU A 166 -15.10 2.61 -6.48
N TYR A 167 -14.91 1.30 -6.56
CA TYR A 167 -15.86 0.39 -7.24
C TYR A 167 -16.41 -0.72 -6.32
N SER A 168 -15.85 -0.91 -5.13
CA SER A 168 -16.46 -1.79 -4.13
C SER A 168 -17.48 -0.99 -3.33
N ASN A 169 -18.74 -1.10 -3.74
CA ASN A 169 -19.90 -0.77 -2.91
C ASN A 169 -20.07 -1.83 -1.83
#